data_AF-K0UNT6-F1
#
_entry.id   AF-K0UNT6-F1
#
_cell.length_a   1.000
_cell.length_b   1.000
_cell.length_c   1.000
_cell.angle_alpha   90.00
_cell.angle_beta   90.00
_cell.angle_gamma   90.00
#
_symmetry.space_group_name_H-M   'P 1'
#
loop_
_entity.id
_entity.type
_entity.pdbx_description
1 polymer ?
#
loop_
_entity_poly.entity_id
_entity_poly.type
_entity_poly.pdbx_seq_one_letter_code
_entity_poly.pdbx_strand_id
1 'polypeptide(L)'
;MTRIAAWLANPRITAWWALAPLAYFVAEWVVSATWRGHYGYRREQLGPLGVAFCGPAGDWPCSELYPAMNAGLVVTGLAVTFVAVSLLVQRRVDRGPALALAVAGWGLAASGLVTYRVDYAWNLTFVVMFMTLGSVAVLFLALSSGSAMSSERRGVALACSVVSLVGYLAYMGGHTVFGSGGAQRMAIYGILAAVLAVGTTGFVRTRAHDPQAREVVEETP
;
A
#
# COMPACT_ATOMS: atom_id res chain seq x y z
N MET A 1 21.06 -16.91 -12.32
CA MET A 1 19.85 -16.15 -11.91
C MET A 1 19.90 -15.96 -10.40
N THR A 2 19.82 -14.73 -9.90
CA THR A 2 19.85 -14.47 -8.46
C THR A 2 18.56 -14.93 -7.79
N ARG A 3 18.61 -15.35 -6.51
CA ARG A 3 17.41 -15.79 -5.75
C ARG A 3 16.28 -14.76 -5.79
N ILE A 4 16.62 -13.47 -5.80
CA ILE A 4 15.67 -12.35 -5.87
C ILE A 4 14.91 -12.34 -7.21
N ALA A 5 15.58 -12.58 -8.34
CA ALA A 5 14.90 -12.63 -9.63
C ALA A 5 13.88 -13.78 -9.70
N ALA A 6 14.19 -14.94 -9.10
CA ALA A 6 13.26 -16.05 -8.99
C ALA A 6 12.05 -15.70 -8.10
N TRP A 7 12.25 -14.91 -7.04
CA TRP A 7 11.16 -14.46 -6.18
C TRP A 7 10.22 -13.48 -6.87
N LEU A 8 10.78 -12.49 -7.58
CA LEU A 8 10.00 -11.51 -8.34
C LEU A 8 9.17 -12.15 -9.45
N ALA A 9 9.65 -13.25 -10.03
CA ALA A 9 8.93 -14.01 -11.05
C ALA A 9 7.81 -14.91 -10.49
N ASN A 10 7.76 -15.14 -9.16
CA ASN A 10 6.81 -16.06 -8.56
C ASN A 10 5.53 -15.35 -8.07
N PRO A 11 4.36 -15.59 -8.70
CA PRO A 11 3.12 -14.90 -8.37
C PRO A 11 2.63 -15.21 -6.94
N ARG A 12 2.96 -16.38 -6.37
CA ARG A 12 2.60 -16.70 -4.98
C ARG A 12 3.39 -15.86 -3.99
N ILE A 13 4.68 -15.63 -4.26
CA ILE A 13 5.52 -14.77 -3.42
C ILE A 13 4.99 -13.33 -3.51
N THR A 14 4.68 -12.84 -4.71
CA THR A 14 4.03 -11.53 -4.89
C THR A 14 2.74 -11.41 -4.07
N ALA A 15 1.91 -12.45 -4.05
CA ALA A 15 0.66 -12.47 -3.30
C ALA A 15 0.88 -12.39 -1.78
N TRP A 16 1.90 -13.06 -1.25
CA TRP A 16 2.28 -12.93 0.16
C TRP A 16 2.78 -11.53 0.51
N TRP A 17 3.65 -10.96 -0.31
CA TRP A 17 4.12 -9.58 -0.13
C TRP A 17 2.99 -8.57 -0.25
N ALA A 18 1.98 -8.83 -1.07
CA ALA A 18 0.80 -7.99 -1.18
C ALA A 18 -0.05 -7.95 0.08
N LEU A 19 0.10 -8.91 1.02
CA LEU A 19 -0.57 -8.89 2.32
C LEU A 19 0.19 -8.09 3.39
N ALA A 20 1.49 -7.80 3.19
CA ALA A 20 2.28 -7.04 4.14
C ALA A 20 1.73 -5.63 4.48
N PRO A 21 1.01 -4.91 3.59
CA PRO A 21 0.28 -3.70 3.96
C PRO A 21 -0.72 -3.87 5.11
N LEU A 22 -1.15 -5.08 5.45
CA LEU A 22 -1.95 -5.31 6.66
C LEU A 22 -1.19 -4.92 7.94
N ALA A 23 0.14 -5.01 7.93
CA ALA A 23 0.97 -4.56 9.05
C ALA A 23 0.86 -3.06 9.28
N TYR A 24 0.65 -2.26 8.23
CA TYR A 24 0.39 -0.82 8.36
C TYR A 24 -0.87 -0.55 9.18
N PHE A 25 -1.98 -1.23 8.85
CA PHE A 25 -3.24 -1.04 9.55
C PHE A 25 -3.18 -1.51 11.00
N VAL A 26 -2.50 -2.63 11.24
CA VAL A 26 -2.27 -3.13 12.60
C VAL A 26 -1.41 -2.15 13.39
N ALA A 27 -0.30 -1.66 12.81
CA ALA A 27 0.57 -0.69 13.47
C ALA A 27 -0.19 0.61 13.78
N GLU A 28 -0.91 1.17 12.81
CA GLU A 28 -1.72 2.37 13.02
C GLU A 28 -2.74 2.17 14.15
N TRP A 29 -3.47 1.06 14.14
CA TRP A 29 -4.47 0.76 15.16
C TRP A 29 -3.86 0.60 16.55
N VAL A 30 -2.72 -0.10 16.67
CA VAL A 30 -2.01 -0.27 17.94
C VAL A 30 -1.48 1.07 18.45
N VAL A 31 -0.81 1.85 17.59
CA VAL A 31 -0.21 3.13 18.00
C VAL A 31 -1.28 4.17 18.32
N SER A 32 -2.42 4.16 17.60
CA SER A 32 -3.56 5.04 17.89
C SER A 32 -4.26 4.66 19.20
N ALA A 33 -4.38 3.37 19.50
CA ALA A 33 -4.95 2.89 20.75
C ALA A 33 -4.09 3.25 21.97
N THR A 34 -2.76 3.33 21.81
CA THR A 34 -1.85 3.74 22.88
C THR A 34 -1.56 5.24 22.88
N TRP A 35 -2.31 6.02 22.11
CA TRP A 35 -2.15 7.47 22.05
C TRP A 35 -2.59 8.13 23.36
N ARG A 36 -1.72 8.96 23.94
CA ARG A 36 -2.01 9.76 25.13
C ARG A 36 -2.80 11.00 24.74
N GLY A 37 -4.04 11.06 25.21
CA GLY A 37 -4.99 12.14 24.91
C GLY A 37 -6.12 11.69 23.98
N HIS A 38 -6.81 12.64 23.37
CA HIS A 38 -7.93 12.35 22.47
C HIS A 38 -7.41 12.17 21.03
N TYR A 39 -7.23 10.93 20.60
CA TYR A 39 -6.91 10.62 19.21
C TYR A 39 -8.17 10.64 18.33
N GLY A 40 -8.11 11.36 17.21
CA GLY A 40 -9.18 11.46 16.23
C GLY A 40 -8.68 11.21 14.81
N TYR A 41 -9.17 10.14 14.17
CA TYR A 41 -8.87 9.81 12.78
C TYR A 41 -9.11 10.94 11.77
N ARG A 42 -9.98 11.91 12.11
CA ARG A 42 -10.26 13.11 11.32
C ARG A 42 -9.18 14.18 11.46
N ARG A 43 -8.65 14.40 12.66
CA ARG A 43 -7.79 15.55 13.01
C ARG A 43 -6.32 15.19 12.95
N GLU A 44 -5.93 14.07 13.54
CA GLU A 44 -4.54 13.66 13.66
C GLU A 44 -4.07 12.99 12.37
N GLN A 45 -3.01 13.55 11.78
CA GLN A 45 -2.32 12.96 10.64
C GLN A 45 -1.58 11.67 11.03
N LEU A 46 -1.17 10.90 10.02
CA LEU A 46 -0.41 9.68 10.19
C LEU A 46 1.07 9.93 10.54
N GLY A 47 1.65 11.05 10.12
CA GLY A 47 3.03 11.43 10.44
C GLY A 47 3.30 11.51 11.96
N PRO A 48 2.43 12.18 12.74
CA PRO A 48 2.51 12.22 14.20
C PRO A 48 2.47 10.85 14.92
N LEU A 49 1.95 9.78 14.31
CA LEU A 49 2.02 8.43 14.88
C LEU A 49 3.46 7.88 14.91
N GLY A 50 4.35 8.42 14.08
CA GLY A 50 5.74 7.99 13.98
C GLY A 50 6.72 8.71 14.92
N VAL A 51 6.24 9.50 15.88
CA VAL A 51 7.09 10.27 16.81
C VAL A 51 6.74 10.03 18.28
N ALA A 52 7.77 10.10 19.13
CA ALA A 52 7.63 9.94 20.57
C ALA A 52 6.88 11.11 21.24
N PHE A 53 7.06 12.33 20.72
CA PHE A 53 6.57 13.57 21.31
C PHE A 53 5.80 14.43 20.30
N CYS A 54 4.76 15.11 20.77
CA CYS A 54 3.80 15.94 20.02
C CYS A 54 3.37 17.13 20.89
N GLY A 55 2.33 17.83 20.46
CA GLY A 55 1.88 19.09 21.05
C GLY A 55 2.55 20.30 20.41
N PRO A 56 2.13 21.52 20.77
CA PRO A 56 2.61 22.75 20.13
C PRO A 56 4.13 22.96 20.26
N ALA A 57 4.72 22.47 21.35
CA ALA A 57 6.16 22.54 21.61
C ALA A 57 6.91 21.22 21.33
N GLY A 58 6.20 20.14 20.93
CA GLY A 58 6.81 18.86 20.56
C GLY A 58 7.43 18.09 21.73
N ASP A 59 6.93 18.30 22.94
CA ASP A 59 7.45 17.78 24.22
C ASP A 59 6.47 16.84 24.94
N TRP A 60 5.22 16.76 24.48
CA TRP A 60 4.21 15.91 25.12
C TRP A 60 4.30 14.48 24.60
N PRO A 61 4.42 13.47 25.47
CA PRO A 61 4.54 12.08 25.02
C PRO A 61 3.24 11.64 24.33
N CYS A 62 3.32 11.23 23.06
CA CYS A 62 2.13 10.81 22.29
C CYS A 62 1.88 9.33 22.43
N SER A 63 2.85 8.50 22.05
CA SER A 63 2.70 7.05 22.03
C SER A 63 4.08 6.41 22.17
N GLU A 64 4.24 5.53 23.17
CA GLU A 64 5.48 4.78 23.37
C GLU A 64 5.71 3.76 22.23
N LEU A 65 4.64 3.37 21.54
CA LEU A 65 4.68 2.42 20.43
C LEU A 65 4.90 3.08 19.06
N TYR A 66 5.28 4.37 19.00
CA TYR A 66 5.64 5.04 17.75
C TYR A 66 6.64 4.26 16.85
N PRO A 67 7.60 3.46 17.38
CA PRO A 67 8.50 2.68 16.52
C PRO A 67 7.75 1.63 15.70
N ALA A 68 6.61 1.12 16.19
CA ALA A 68 5.78 0.16 15.47
C ALA A 68 5.18 0.80 14.21
N MET A 69 4.76 2.07 14.27
CA MET A 69 4.27 2.80 13.10
C MET A 69 5.38 3.00 12.06
N ASN A 70 6.58 3.41 12.50
CA ASN A 70 7.73 3.59 11.61
C ASN A 70 8.14 2.28 10.93
N ALA A 71 8.18 1.18 11.69
CA ALA A 71 8.42 -0.14 11.13
C ALA A 71 7.31 -0.55 10.14
N GLY A 72 6.04 -0.28 10.47
CA GLY A 72 4.89 -0.51 9.60
C GLY A 72 4.99 0.24 8.27
N LEU A 73 5.40 1.51 8.29
CA LEU A 73 5.66 2.34 7.11
C LEU A 73 6.78 1.74 6.24
N VAL A 74 7.92 1.38 6.84
CA VAL A 74 9.06 0.79 6.14
C VAL A 74 8.67 -0.54 5.48
N VAL A 75 8.10 -1.47 6.25
CA VAL A 75 7.70 -2.80 5.76
C VAL A 75 6.68 -2.67 4.64
N THR A 76 5.68 -1.82 4.81
CA THR A 76 4.61 -1.63 3.82
C THR A 76 5.13 -0.96 2.56
N GLY A 77 5.96 0.06 2.68
CA GLY A 77 6.56 0.73 1.53
C GLY A 77 7.41 -0.22 0.69
N LEU A 78 8.28 -1.00 1.35
CA LEU A 78 9.09 -2.02 0.68
C LEU A 78 8.24 -3.10 0.02
N ALA A 79 7.15 -3.51 0.67
CA ALA A 79 6.22 -4.48 0.11
C ALA A 79 5.50 -3.94 -1.14
N VAL A 80 5.02 -2.70 -1.12
CA VAL A 80 4.43 -2.04 -2.29
C VAL A 80 5.45 -1.97 -3.43
N THR A 81 6.69 -1.58 -3.15
CA THR A 81 7.78 -1.58 -4.14
C THR A 81 8.01 -2.97 -4.72
N PHE A 82 8.09 -4.00 -3.87
CA PHE A 82 8.28 -5.39 -4.29
C PHE A 82 7.15 -5.89 -5.18
N VAL A 83 5.89 -5.62 -4.81
CA VAL A 83 4.71 -6.01 -5.60
C VAL A 83 4.74 -5.33 -6.96
N ALA A 84 5.00 -4.02 -7.00
CA ALA A 84 5.07 -3.26 -8.25
C ALA A 84 6.16 -3.80 -9.19
N VAL A 85 7.36 -4.05 -8.67
CA VAL A 85 8.47 -4.63 -9.45
C VAL A 85 8.15 -6.06 -9.88
N SER A 86 7.52 -6.87 -9.03
CA SER A 86 7.13 -8.23 -9.37
C SER A 86 6.12 -8.25 -10.51
N LEU A 87 5.08 -7.40 -10.46
CA LEU A 87 4.08 -7.29 -11.52
C LEU A 87 4.72 -6.85 -12.85
N LEU A 88 5.70 -5.95 -12.79
CA LEU A 88 6.49 -5.52 -13.93
C LEU A 88 7.32 -6.67 -14.54
N VAL A 89 8.06 -7.40 -13.70
CA VAL A 89 8.88 -8.56 -14.12
C VAL A 89 8.02 -9.66 -14.73
N GLN A 90 6.84 -9.91 -14.15
CA GLN A 90 5.86 -10.88 -14.63
C GLN A 90 5.10 -10.41 -15.88
N ARG A 91 5.38 -9.20 -16.39
CA ARG A 91 4.71 -8.56 -17.53
C ARG A 91 3.18 -8.55 -17.40
N ARG A 92 2.69 -8.35 -16.18
CA ARG A 92 1.24 -8.32 -15.86
C ARG A 92 0.63 -6.93 -15.96
N VAL A 93 1.47 -5.91 -16.07
CA VAL A 93 1.12 -4.50 -16.01
C VAL A 93 2.07 -3.68 -16.88
N ASP A 94 1.66 -2.47 -17.24
CA ASP A 94 2.49 -1.54 -18.01
C ASP A 94 3.65 -0.99 -17.19
N ARG A 95 4.75 -0.66 -17.88
CA ARG A 95 6.00 -0.21 -17.25
C ARG A 95 5.84 1.09 -16.46
N GLY A 96 5.17 2.08 -17.04
CA GLY A 96 5.01 3.41 -16.44
C GLY A 96 4.32 3.36 -15.07
N PRO A 97 3.08 2.85 -14.98
CA PRO A 97 2.37 2.73 -13.71
C PRO A 97 3.10 1.85 -12.69
N ALA A 98 3.74 0.75 -13.13
CA ALA A 98 4.50 -0.09 -12.21
C ALA A 98 5.72 0.61 -11.61
N LEU A 99 6.48 1.36 -12.42
CA LEU A 99 7.62 2.15 -11.94
C LEU A 99 7.16 3.27 -11.01
N ALA A 100 6.09 3.99 -11.36
CA ALA A 100 5.51 5.02 -10.51
C ALA A 100 5.07 4.45 -9.15
N LEU A 101 4.42 3.27 -9.13
CA LEU A 101 4.04 2.60 -7.89
C LEU A 101 5.26 2.12 -7.09
N ALA A 102 6.32 1.67 -7.75
CA ALA A 102 7.55 1.25 -7.09
C ALA A 102 8.25 2.43 -6.38
N VAL A 103 8.32 3.59 -7.05
CA VAL A 103 8.83 4.85 -6.49
C VAL A 103 7.93 5.34 -5.36
N ALA A 104 6.61 5.28 -5.54
CA ALA A 104 5.66 5.60 -4.48
C ALA A 104 5.92 4.76 -3.23
N GLY A 105 5.96 3.43 -3.37
CA GLY A 105 6.24 2.50 -2.27
C GLY A 105 7.56 2.81 -1.55
N TRP A 106 8.61 3.15 -2.30
CA TRP A 106 9.87 3.57 -1.70
C TRP A 106 9.72 4.87 -0.90
N GLY A 107 8.92 5.82 -1.38
CA GLY A 107 8.55 7.01 -0.61
C GLY A 107 7.89 6.68 0.73
N LEU A 108 6.92 5.76 0.74
CA LEU A 108 6.31 5.32 2.00
C LEU A 108 7.33 4.68 2.95
N ALA A 109 8.28 3.91 2.41
CA ALA A 109 9.33 3.34 3.25
C ALA A 109 10.27 4.43 3.80
N ALA A 110 10.66 5.38 2.97
CA ALA A 110 11.52 6.50 3.35
C ALA A 110 10.87 7.41 4.41
N SER A 111 9.53 7.59 4.40
CA SER A 111 8.83 8.37 5.42
C SER A 111 8.82 7.70 6.80
N GLY A 112 8.97 6.38 6.87
CA GLY A 112 9.18 5.65 8.13
C GLY A 112 10.61 5.78 8.68
N LEU A 113 11.59 6.12 7.83
CA LEU A 113 12.98 6.35 8.23
C LEU A 113 13.24 7.82 8.60
N VAL A 114 12.83 8.74 7.73
CA VAL A 114 12.90 10.19 7.96
C VAL A 114 11.60 10.63 8.60
N THR A 115 11.54 10.54 9.93
CA THR A 115 10.33 10.87 10.69
C THR A 115 10.05 12.37 10.68
N TYR A 116 8.80 12.73 10.99
CA TYR A 116 8.32 14.10 11.11
C TYR A 116 9.22 15.01 11.98
N ARG A 117 9.83 14.45 13.04
CA ARG A 117 10.70 15.20 13.96
C ARG A 117 12.11 15.41 13.44
N VAL A 118 12.62 14.50 12.60
CA VAL A 118 13.98 14.58 12.05
C VAL A 118 14.04 15.64 10.97
N ASP A 119 13.16 15.54 9.97
CA ASP A 119 13.03 16.54 8.91
C ASP A 119 11.60 16.51 8.38
N TYR A 120 10.84 17.54 8.73
CA TYR A 120 9.44 17.67 8.32
C TYR A 120 9.30 17.79 6.80
N ALA A 121 10.18 18.54 6.14
CA ALA A 121 10.09 18.79 4.70
C ALA A 121 10.33 17.50 3.90
N TRP A 122 11.35 16.73 4.27
CA TRP A 122 11.61 15.43 3.65
C TRP A 122 10.53 14.39 3.97
N ASN A 123 10.09 14.30 5.23
CA ASN A 123 8.99 13.41 5.61
C ASN A 123 7.73 13.69 4.78
N LEU A 124 7.33 14.96 4.71
CA LEU A 124 6.16 15.38 3.93
C LEU A 124 6.34 15.09 2.44
N THR A 125 7.53 15.33 1.88
CA THR A 125 7.85 15.02 0.48
C THR A 125 7.65 13.54 0.18
N PHE A 126 8.15 12.65 1.03
CA PHE A 126 8.00 11.21 0.86
C PHE A 126 6.55 10.74 0.98
N VAL A 127 5.79 11.30 1.91
CA VAL A 127 4.35 11.03 2.08
C VAL A 127 3.55 11.52 0.87
N VAL A 128 3.79 12.74 0.40
CA VAL A 128 3.15 13.30 -0.81
C VAL A 128 3.53 12.51 -2.05
N MET A 129 4.79 12.07 -2.17
CA MET A 129 5.23 11.22 -3.25
C MET A 129 4.46 9.89 -3.28
N PHE A 130 4.26 9.25 -2.12
CA PHE A 130 3.43 8.04 -2.06
C PHE A 130 1.98 8.34 -2.44
N MET A 131 1.36 9.39 -1.89
CA MET A 131 -0.03 9.72 -2.17
C MET A 131 -0.25 10.08 -3.66
N THR A 132 0.61 10.90 -4.25
CA THR A 132 0.48 11.35 -5.65
C THR A 132 0.75 10.21 -6.63
N LEU A 133 1.98 9.69 -6.62
CA LEU A 133 2.42 8.67 -7.56
C LEU A 133 1.65 7.38 -7.33
N GLY A 134 1.38 7.00 -6.08
CA GLY A 134 0.61 5.81 -5.74
C GLY A 134 -0.81 5.89 -6.29
N SER A 135 -1.54 6.99 -6.03
CA SER A 135 -2.92 7.17 -6.53
C SER A 135 -3.00 7.08 -8.05
N VAL A 136 -2.11 7.80 -8.74
CA VAL A 136 -2.08 7.86 -10.20
C VAL A 136 -1.64 6.51 -10.79
N ALA A 137 -0.66 5.86 -10.18
CA ALA A 137 -0.20 4.55 -10.61
C ALA A 137 -1.30 3.49 -10.50
N VAL A 138 -1.98 3.38 -9.35
CA VAL A 138 -3.04 2.38 -9.19
C VAL A 138 -4.25 2.65 -10.09
N LEU A 139 -4.54 3.92 -10.38
CA LEU A 139 -5.56 4.30 -11.36
C LEU A 139 -5.19 3.81 -12.77
N PHE A 140 -3.98 4.11 -13.24
CA PHE A 140 -3.55 3.66 -14.57
C PHE A 140 -3.41 2.13 -14.65
N LEU A 141 -3.02 1.46 -13.57
CA LEU A 141 -3.03 0.00 -13.49
C LEU A 141 -4.45 -0.56 -13.66
N ALA A 142 -5.45 0.07 -13.04
CA ALA A 142 -6.85 -0.34 -13.15
C ALA A 142 -7.43 -0.06 -14.55
N LEU A 143 -7.08 1.08 -15.17
CA LEU A 143 -7.56 1.47 -16.49
C LEU A 143 -6.86 0.75 -17.65
N SER A 144 -5.64 0.25 -17.43
CA SER A 144 -4.88 -0.45 -18.47
C SER A 144 -5.58 -1.73 -18.92
N SER A 145 -5.86 -1.80 -20.23
CA SER A 145 -6.37 -3.00 -20.91
C SER A 145 -5.32 -4.12 -21.01
N GLY A 146 -4.04 -3.78 -20.88
CA GLY A 146 -2.93 -4.74 -20.85
C GLY A 146 -2.78 -5.47 -19.52
N SER A 147 -3.50 -5.05 -18.48
CA SER A 147 -3.44 -5.70 -17.17
C SER A 147 -4.20 -7.04 -17.17
N ALA A 148 -3.50 -8.13 -16.84
CA ALA A 148 -4.11 -9.46 -16.73
C ALA A 148 -4.87 -9.59 -15.40
N MET A 149 -6.04 -8.94 -15.31
CA MET A 149 -6.85 -8.81 -14.10
C MET A 149 -8.33 -9.11 -14.38
N SER A 150 -9.00 -9.80 -13.46
CA SER A 150 -10.45 -10.01 -13.50
C SER A 150 -11.21 -8.69 -13.37
N SER A 151 -12.40 -8.60 -13.98
CA SER A 151 -13.28 -7.42 -13.91
C SER A 151 -13.59 -6.96 -12.49
N GLU A 152 -13.87 -7.89 -11.57
CA GLU A 152 -14.16 -7.60 -10.16
C GLU A 152 -13.01 -6.87 -9.47
N ARG A 153 -11.80 -7.45 -9.53
CA ARG A 153 -10.58 -6.84 -8.96
C ARG A 153 -10.24 -5.51 -9.60
N ARG A 154 -10.47 -5.37 -10.91
CA ARG A 154 -10.32 -4.10 -11.62
C ARG A 154 -11.29 -3.06 -11.08
N GLY A 155 -12.55 -3.43 -10.84
CA GLY A 155 -13.55 -2.57 -10.22
C GLY A 155 -13.14 -2.11 -8.82
N VAL A 156 -12.62 -3.03 -7.98
CA VAL A 156 -12.09 -2.70 -6.65
C VAL A 156 -10.90 -1.75 -6.76
N ALA A 157 -9.89 -2.07 -7.58
CA ALA A 157 -8.73 -1.22 -7.78
C ALA A 157 -9.11 0.18 -8.28
N LEU A 158 -10.07 0.27 -9.20
CA LEU A 158 -10.60 1.54 -9.70
C LEU A 158 -11.28 2.34 -8.59
N ALA A 159 -12.20 1.74 -7.84
CA ALA A 159 -12.87 2.40 -6.73
C ALA A 159 -11.88 2.90 -5.67
N CYS A 160 -10.92 2.05 -5.28
CA CYS A 160 -9.85 2.41 -4.35
C CYS A 160 -8.97 3.55 -4.88
N SER A 161 -8.65 3.55 -6.19
CA SER A 161 -7.88 4.63 -6.82
C SER A 161 -8.62 5.97 -6.83
N VAL A 162 -9.94 5.95 -7.05
CA VAL A 162 -10.79 7.15 -7.00
C VAL A 162 -10.85 7.69 -5.57
N VAL A 163 -11.09 6.84 -4.58
CA VAL A 163 -11.05 7.22 -3.15
C VAL A 163 -9.71 7.83 -2.78
N SER A 164 -8.62 7.22 -3.27
CA SER A 164 -7.25 7.70 -3.06
C SER A 164 -7.04 9.10 -3.63
N LEU A 165 -7.45 9.30 -4.88
CA LEU A 165 -7.30 10.58 -5.58
C LEU A 165 -8.15 11.68 -4.92
N VAL A 166 -9.39 11.36 -4.54
CA VAL A 166 -10.26 12.28 -3.77
C VAL A 166 -9.62 12.62 -2.43
N GLY A 167 -9.08 11.64 -1.72
CA GLY A 167 -8.35 11.85 -0.47
C GLY A 167 -7.15 12.79 -0.64
N TYR A 168 -6.33 12.57 -1.68
CA TYR A 168 -5.19 13.42 -1.99
C TYR A 168 -5.61 14.85 -2.34
N LEU A 169 -6.62 15.02 -3.20
CA LEU A 169 -7.14 16.34 -3.55
C LEU A 169 -7.75 17.07 -2.34
N ALA A 170 -8.46 16.35 -1.47
CA ALA A 170 -8.98 16.91 -0.22
C ALA A 170 -7.85 17.26 0.77
N TYR A 171 -6.74 16.51 0.74
CA TYR A 171 -5.55 16.81 1.52
C TYR A 171 -4.88 18.11 1.03
N MET A 172 -4.76 18.30 -0.29
CA MET A 172 -4.19 19.54 -0.84
C MET A 172 -5.15 20.74 -0.76
N GLY A 173 -6.46 20.50 -0.85
CA GLY A 173 -7.51 21.51 -0.95
C GLY A 173 -8.00 22.12 0.37
N GLY A 174 -7.32 21.89 1.49
CA GLY A 174 -7.61 22.57 2.76
C GLY A 174 -8.50 21.81 3.75
N HIS A 175 -8.66 20.49 3.60
CA HIS A 175 -9.12 19.58 4.67
C HIS A 175 -10.55 19.77 5.21
N THR A 176 -11.39 20.59 4.59
CA THR A 176 -12.67 21.05 5.16
C THR A 176 -13.67 19.92 5.44
N VAL A 177 -13.76 18.93 4.54
CA VAL A 177 -14.72 17.82 4.64
C VAL A 177 -14.22 16.73 5.59
N PHE A 178 -13.06 16.15 5.28
CA PHE A 178 -12.55 14.95 5.96
C PHE A 178 -11.51 15.23 7.05
N GLY A 179 -11.17 16.49 7.30
CA GLY A 179 -10.02 16.85 8.13
C GLY A 179 -8.69 16.42 7.51
N SER A 180 -7.58 16.88 8.09
CA SER A 180 -6.25 16.60 7.55
C SER A 180 -5.87 15.13 7.68
N GLY A 181 -6.18 14.52 8.83
CA GLY A 181 -5.97 13.11 9.09
C GLY A 181 -6.85 12.21 8.22
N GLY A 182 -8.14 12.53 8.08
CA GLY A 182 -9.06 11.71 7.29
C GLY A 182 -8.74 11.75 5.81
N ALA A 183 -8.43 12.94 5.26
CA ALA A 183 -8.02 13.07 3.87
C ALA A 183 -6.73 12.30 3.55
N GLN A 184 -5.73 12.38 4.45
CA GLN A 184 -4.48 11.64 4.31
C GLN A 184 -4.71 10.11 4.32
N ARG A 185 -5.58 9.62 5.21
CA ARG A 185 -5.95 8.20 5.27
C ARG A 185 -6.67 7.74 4.02
N MET A 186 -7.62 8.53 3.52
CA MET A 186 -8.31 8.20 2.27
C MET A 186 -7.31 8.03 1.12
N ALA A 187 -6.32 8.93 1.02
CA ALA A 187 -5.24 8.83 0.05
C ALA A 187 -4.41 7.56 0.24
N ILE A 188 -3.96 7.27 1.47
CA ILE A 188 -3.06 6.13 1.70
C ILE A 188 -3.82 4.79 1.61
N TYR A 189 -4.96 4.67 2.26
CA TYR A 189 -5.74 3.43 2.34
C TYR A 189 -6.23 2.98 0.97
N GLY A 190 -6.63 3.92 0.10
CA GLY A 190 -7.02 3.60 -1.27
C GLY A 190 -5.88 2.92 -2.04
N ILE A 191 -4.65 3.42 -1.93
CA ILE A 191 -3.47 2.81 -2.57
C ILE A 191 -3.23 1.41 -2.00
N LEU A 192 -3.22 1.27 -0.67
CA LEU A 192 -2.94 -0.02 -0.02
C LEU A 192 -4.00 -1.07 -0.35
N ALA A 193 -5.28 -0.70 -0.35
CA ALA A 193 -6.38 -1.58 -0.74
C ALA A 193 -6.29 -1.99 -2.21
N ALA A 194 -5.92 -1.09 -3.11
CA ALA A 194 -5.67 -1.42 -4.51
C ALA A 194 -4.48 -2.40 -4.65
N VAL A 195 -3.38 -2.18 -3.94
CA VAL A 195 -2.22 -3.10 -3.94
C VAL A 195 -2.61 -4.49 -3.42
N LEU A 196 -3.40 -4.57 -2.35
CA LEU A 196 -3.96 -5.83 -1.84
C LEU A 196 -4.81 -6.54 -2.92
N ALA A 197 -5.71 -5.81 -3.58
CA ALA A 197 -6.58 -6.37 -4.61
C ALA A 197 -5.82 -6.89 -5.85
N VAL A 198 -4.78 -6.15 -6.27
CA VAL A 198 -4.01 -6.47 -7.48
C VAL A 198 -2.93 -7.54 -7.20
N GLY A 199 -2.21 -7.42 -6.09
CA GLY A 199 -1.08 -8.29 -5.76
C GLY A 199 -1.49 -9.69 -5.34
N THR A 200 -2.68 -9.88 -4.75
CA THR A 200 -3.17 -11.20 -4.32
C THR A 200 -3.72 -12.08 -5.46
N THR A 201 -3.58 -11.66 -6.72
CA THR A 201 -4.00 -12.44 -7.89
C THR A 201 -3.27 -13.78 -8.00
N GLY A 202 -2.08 -13.90 -7.42
CA GLY A 202 -1.30 -15.14 -7.39
C GLY A 202 -1.92 -16.29 -6.61
N PHE A 203 -2.87 -16.04 -5.70
CA PHE A 203 -3.53 -17.11 -4.93
C PHE A 203 -4.60 -17.87 -5.74
N VAL A 204 -5.22 -17.23 -6.74
CA VAL A 204 -6.38 -17.78 -7.46
C VAL A 204 -5.98 -18.85 -8.49
N ARG A 205 -4.70 -18.96 -8.87
CA ARG A 205 -4.24 -19.92 -9.91
C ARG A 205 -4.06 -21.38 -9.43
N THR A 206 -4.66 -21.75 -8.31
CA THR A 206 -4.55 -23.12 -7.75
C THR A 206 -5.81 -23.96 -7.96
N ARG A 207 -6.40 -23.90 -9.16
CA ARG A 207 -7.08 -25.08 -9.72
C ARG A 207 -6.18 -25.59 -10.83
N ALA A 208 -5.22 -26.43 -10.46
CA ALA A 208 -4.54 -27.26 -11.43
C ALA A 208 -5.62 -28.08 -12.14
N HIS A 209 -5.70 -27.90 -13.46
CA HIS A 209 -6.28 -28.89 -14.33
C HIS A 209 -5.44 -30.15 -14.11
N ASP A 210 -6.02 -31.17 -13.48
CA ASP A 210 -5.36 -32.47 -13.33
C ASP A 210 -5.68 -33.29 -14.59
N PRO A 211 -4.75 -33.40 -15.56
CA PRO A 211 -4.98 -34.18 -16.76
C PRO A 211 -5.12 -35.68 -16.47
N GLN A 212 -4.72 -36.17 -15.29
CA GLN A 212 -4.80 -37.60 -14.95
C GLN A 212 -6.22 -38.08 -14.59
N ALA A 213 -7.17 -37.17 -14.32
CA ALA A 213 -8.55 -37.56 -14.05
C ALA A 213 -9.35 -37.97 -15.30
N ARG A 214 -8.80 -37.76 -16.51
CA ARG A 214 -9.45 -38.15 -17.77
C ARG A 214 -9.09 -39.54 -18.27
N GLU A 215 -7.90 -40.07 -17.95
CA GLU A 215 -7.49 -41.41 -18.41
C GLU A 215 -8.23 -42.55 -17.70
N VAL A 216 -8.75 -42.33 -16.49
CA VAL A 216 -9.41 -43.40 -15.71
C VAL A 216 -10.87 -43.66 -16.16
N VAL A 217 -11.46 -42.79 -16.99
CA VAL A 217 -12.86 -42.94 -17.43
C VAL A 217 -12.98 -43.65 -18.79
N GLU A 218 -11.88 -43.80 -19.54
CA GLU A 218 -11.89 -44.41 -20.87
C GLU A 218 -11.62 -45.94 -20.87
N GLU A 219 -11.30 -46.50 -19.70
CA GLU A 219 -11.10 -47.95 -19.51
C GLU A 219 -12.17 -48.57 -18.60
N THR A 220 -13.41 -48.65 -19.10
CA THR A 220 -14.36 -49.66 -18.61
C THR A 220 -15.08 -50.29 -19.81
N PRO A 221 -14.86 -51.60 -20.09
CA PRO A 221 -15.53 -52.33 -21.17
C PRO A 221 -17.00 -52.65 -20.89
#